data_AF-A0A3B3WZM0-F1
#
_entry.id   AF-A0A3B3WZM0-F1
#
_cell.length_a   1.000
_cell.length_b   1.000
_cell.length_c   1.000
_cell.angle_alpha   90.00
_cell.angle_beta   90.00
_cell.angle_gamma   90.00
#
_symmetry.space_group_name_H-M   'P 1'
#
loop_
_entity.id
_entity.type
_entity.pdbx_description
1 polymer ?
#
loop_
_entity_poly.entity_id
_entity_poly.type
_entity_poly.pdbx_seq_one_letter_code
_entity_poly.pdbx_strand_id
1 'polypeptide(L)' 'MLVQDLSEVGRPTFFKSDKIGVKRLCYVCMSPVVIVLVSDGKRCLLGRQSSFPRGLYSALAGFCDIGESHQLLIHLVMS' A
#
# COMPACT_ATOMS: atom_id res chain seq x y z
N MET A 1 -8.47 10.17 -32.91
CA MET A 1 -9.46 11.07 -32.27
C MET A 1 -9.61 10.63 -30.84
N LEU A 2 -9.29 11.52 -29.92
CA LEU A 2 -9.23 11.30 -28.48
C LEU A 2 -10.63 11.15 -27.89
N VAL A 3 -10.86 10.03 -27.20
CA VAL A 3 -11.58 10.00 -25.92
C VAL A 3 -10.65 9.25 -24.98
N GLN A 4 -9.92 10.00 -24.15
CA GLN A 4 -9.31 9.47 -22.94
C GLN A 4 -10.42 9.40 -21.90
N ASP A 5 -10.74 8.20 -21.41
CA ASP A 5 -11.54 8.05 -20.20
C ASP A 5 -10.81 7.10 -19.24
N LEU A 6 -10.60 7.58 -18.02
CA LEU A 6 -9.75 7.03 -16.98
C LEU A 6 -10.27 5.68 -16.47
N SER A 7 -9.55 4.58 -16.70
CA SER A 7 -9.50 3.43 -15.77
C SER A 7 -8.42 2.42 -16.19
N GLU A 8 -7.17 2.88 -16.27
CA GLU A 8 -5.97 2.03 -16.40
C GLU A 8 -5.67 1.24 -15.09
N VAL A 9 -6.71 0.79 -14.38
CA VAL A 9 -6.61 -0.04 -13.16
C VAL A 9 -7.46 -1.27 -13.41
N GLY A 10 -6.90 -2.27 -14.11
CA GLY A 10 -7.62 -3.52 -14.35
C GLY A 10 -7.39 -4.21 -15.69
N ARG A 11 -6.54 -3.67 -16.59
CA ARG A 11 -6.10 -4.45 -17.76
C ARG A 11 -5.25 -5.63 -17.28
N PRO A 12 -5.65 -6.90 -17.49
CA PRO A 12 -4.75 -8.01 -17.24
C PRO A 12 -3.56 -7.85 -18.19
N THR A 13 -2.36 -7.69 -17.64
CA THR A 13 -1.12 -7.73 -18.41
C THR A 13 -1.07 -9.07 -19.15
N PHE A 14 -1.15 -9.02 -20.49
CA PHE A 14 -1.42 -10.19 -21.33
C PHE A 14 -0.33 -11.29 -21.21
N PHE A 15 -0.78 -12.47 -20.77
CA PHE A 15 -0.53 -13.85 -21.24
C PHE A 15 0.89 -14.29 -21.61
N LYS A 16 1.51 -15.07 -20.71
CA LYS A 16 2.47 -16.10 -21.11
C LYS A 16 1.71 -17.38 -21.47
N SER A 17 1.66 -17.72 -22.76
CA SER A 17 1.06 -18.98 -23.22
C SER A 17 1.97 -20.13 -22.79
N ASP A 18 1.55 -20.92 -21.82
CA ASP A 18 2.19 -22.20 -21.52
C ASP A 18 1.87 -23.18 -22.67
N LYS A 19 2.78 -24.13 -22.98
CA LYS A 19 2.67 -25.02 -24.16
C LYS A 19 1.38 -25.87 -24.21
N ILE A 20 0.56 -25.82 -23.15
CA ILE A 20 -0.65 -26.58 -22.90
C ILE A 20 -1.93 -25.73 -23.16
N GLY A 21 -1.79 -24.45 -23.58
CA GLY A 21 -2.94 -23.60 -23.93
C GLY A 21 -3.71 -23.04 -22.72
N VAL A 22 -3.15 -23.17 -21.51
CA VAL A 22 -3.77 -22.66 -20.28
C VAL A 22 -3.52 -21.15 -20.16
N LYS A 23 -4.59 -20.38 -20.32
CA LYS A 23 -4.62 -18.91 -20.18
C LYS A 23 -4.66 -18.54 -18.69
N ARG A 24 -3.52 -18.14 -18.11
CA ARG A 24 -3.46 -17.60 -16.73
C ARG A 24 -3.63 -16.08 -16.74
N LEU A 25 -4.64 -15.60 -16.02
CA LEU A 25 -4.87 -14.18 -15.77
C LEU A 25 -3.94 -13.74 -14.63
N CYS A 26 -3.01 -12.84 -14.90
CA CYS A 26 -2.12 -12.27 -13.89
C CYS A 26 -2.49 -10.80 -13.67
N TYR A 27 -2.88 -10.48 -12.45
CA TYR A 27 -3.09 -9.12 -11.98
C TYR A 27 -1.87 -8.67 -11.17
N VAL A 28 -1.60 -7.36 -11.16
CA VAL A 28 -0.53 -6.78 -10.35
C VAL A 28 -0.89 -6.95 -8.89
N CYS A 29 0.01 -7.55 -8.10
CA CYS A 29 -0.15 -7.61 -6.65
C CYS A 29 0.04 -6.21 -6.07
N MET A 30 -1.01 -5.66 -5.47
CA MET A 30 -0.98 -4.39 -4.74
C MET A 30 -0.99 -4.68 -3.25
N SER A 31 -0.03 -4.13 -2.51
CA SER A 31 0.02 -4.22 -1.05
C SER A 31 -0.53 -2.93 -0.45
N PRO A 32 -1.67 -2.97 0.26
CA PRO A 32 -2.20 -1.78 0.92
C PRO A 32 -1.28 -1.37 2.07
N VAL A 33 -1.05 -0.06 2.19
CA VAL A 33 -0.26 0.55 3.27
C VAL A 33 -1.14 1.56 3.98
N VAL A 34 -1.11 1.54 5.31
CA VAL A 34 -1.79 2.55 6.14
C VAL A 34 -0.74 3.43 6.80
N ILE A 35 -0.98 4.74 6.75
CA ILE A 35 -0.15 5.77 7.37
C ILE A 35 -1.01 6.48 8.43
N VAL A 36 -0.51 6.53 9.66
CA VAL A 36 -1.21 7.02 10.84
C VAL A 36 -0.42 8.14 11.49
N LEU A 37 -1.06 9.31 11.62
CA LEU A 37 -0.53 10.42 12.40
C LEU A 37 -1.27 10.47 13.74
N VAL A 38 -0.55 10.29 14.85
CA VAL A 38 -1.12 10.46 16.18
C VAL A 38 -0.83 11.86 16.69
N SER A 39 -1.88 12.58 17.07
CA SER A 39 -1.77 13.93 17.63
C SER A 39 -2.42 13.99 19.02
N ASP A 40 -1.68 14.51 20.00
CA ASP A 40 -2.14 14.87 21.33
C ASP A 40 -2.12 16.40 21.47
N GLY A 41 -3.25 17.03 21.14
CA GLY A 41 -3.41 18.49 21.17
C GLY A 41 -2.44 19.21 20.23
N LYS A 42 -1.39 19.84 20.81
CA LYS A 42 -0.34 20.57 20.06
C LYS A 42 0.88 19.70 19.73
N ARG A 43 0.90 18.44 20.15
CA ARG A 43 2.03 17.51 19.97
C ARG A 43 1.62 16.40 19.02
N CYS A 44 2.53 15.94 18.17
CA CYS A 44 2.29 14.80 17.29
C CYS A 44 3.40 13.76 17.48
N LEU A 45 3.02 12.47 17.46
CA LEU A 45 3.95 11.36 17.45
C LEU A 45 4.49 11.20 16.04
N LEU A 46 5.81 11.29 15.89
CA LEU A 46 6.50 11.04 14.64
C LEU A 46 7.56 9.97 14.87
N GLY A 47 7.54 8.96 14.00
CA GLY A 47 8.54 7.90 13.96
C GLY A 47 9.75 8.32 13.14
N ARG A 48 10.90 7.71 13.44
CA ARG A 48 12.11 7.82 12.64
C ARG A 48 12.64 6.44 12.31
N GLN A 49 12.67 6.11 11.02
CA GLN A 49 13.39 4.94 10.54
C GLN A 49 14.88 5.24 10.48
N SER A 50 15.74 4.26 10.80
CA SER A 50 17.21 4.40 10.76
C SER A 50 17.73 4.82 9.38
N SER A 51 17.04 4.42 8.32
CA SER A 51 17.36 4.77 6.93
C SER A 51 17.03 6.22 6.55
N PHE A 52 16.29 6.97 7.36
CA PHE A 52 15.91 8.33 7.02
C PHE A 52 17.04 9.32 7.32
N PRO A 53 17.25 10.33 6.45
CA PRO A 53 18.24 11.37 6.67
C PRO A 53 17.98 12.09 8.01
N ARG A 54 19.05 12.60 8.63
CA ARG A 54 18.95 13.29 9.92
C ARG A 54 18.02 14.50 9.80
N GLY A 55 17.05 14.60 10.72
CA GLY A 55 16.05 15.67 10.74
C GLY A 55 14.74 15.32 10.03
N LEU A 56 14.65 14.17 9.34
CA LEU A 56 13.40 13.71 8.75
C LEU A 56 12.66 12.77 9.71
N TYR A 57 11.41 13.12 9.99
CA TYR A 57 10.48 12.36 10.81
C TYR A 57 9.18 12.19 10.04
N SER A 58 8.55 11.02 10.17
CA SER A 58 7.32 10.67 9.44
C SER A 58 6.24 10.18 10.39
N ALA A 59 4.99 10.28 9.94
CA ALA A 59 3.89 9.52 10.51
C ALA A 59 4.20 8.02 10.49
N LEU A 60 3.65 7.27 11.44
CA LEU A 60 3.87 5.83 11.57
C LEU A 60 3.13 5.10 10.43
N ALA A 61 3.75 4.08 9.84
CA ALA A 61 3.20 3.38 8.69
C ALA A 61 3.35 1.87 8.83
N GLY A 62 2.39 1.12 8.31
CA GLY A 62 2.39 -0.34 8.33
C GLY A 62 1.68 -0.92 7.11
N PHE A 63 2.13 -2.11 6.70
CA PHE A 63 1.44 -2.90 5.68
C PHE A 63 0.18 -3.50 6.27
N CYS A 64 -0.90 -3.45 5.50
CA CYS A 64 -2.16 -4.10 5.86
C CYS A 64 -2.20 -5.47 5.20
N ASP A 65 -2.38 -6.52 6.00
CA ASP A 65 -2.66 -7.86 5.49
C ASP A 65 -4.15 -8.00 5.13
N ILE A 66 -4.42 -8.83 4.12
CA ILE A 66 -5.78 -9.02 3.58
C ILE A 66 -6.65 -9.70 4.65
N GLY A 67 -7.59 -8.95 5.20
CA GLY A 67 -8.52 -9.41 6.24
C GLY A 67 -8.30 -8.75 7.60
N GLU A 68 -7.23 -7.98 7.78
CA GLU A 68 -7.00 -7.27 9.03
C GLU A 68 -7.88 -6.03 9.15
N SER A 69 -8.46 -5.86 10.34
CA SER A 69 -9.25 -4.67 10.65
C SER A 69 -8.33 -3.46 10.81
N HIS A 70 -8.77 -2.29 10.34
CA HIS A 70 -7.98 -1.05 10.47
C HIS A 70 -7.56 -0.78 11.92
N GLN A 71 -8.44 -1.12 12.88
CA GLN A 71 -8.21 -1.05 14.32
C GLN A 71 -7.02 -1.91 14.78
N LEU A 72 -6.89 -3.12 14.23
CA LEU A 72 -5.81 -4.03 14.60
C LEU A 72 -4.47 -3.52 14.04
N LEU A 73 -4.51 -3.01 12.81
CA LEU A 73 -3.35 -2.41 12.18
C LEU A 73 -2.85 -1.16 12.91
N ILE A 74 -3.74 -0.24 13.30
CA ILE A 74 -3.33 0.92 14.11
C ILE A 74 -2.74 0.47 15.44
N HIS A 75 -3.28 -0.57 16.08
CA HIS A 75 -2.72 -1.07 17.34
C HIS A 75 -1.31 -1.66 17.15
N LEU A 76 -1.07 -2.37 16.05
CA LEU A 76 0.24 -2.92 15.70
C LEU A 76 1.25 -1.81 15.39
N VAL A 77 0.83 -0.78 14.64
CA VAL A 77 1.68 0.36 14.26
C VAL A 77 2.02 1.26 15.46
N MET A 78 1.21 1.20 16.53
CA MET A 78 1.44 1.94 17.79
C MET A 78 2.23 1.17 18.85
N SER A 79 2.37 -0.17 18.72
CA SER A 79 3.08 -1.03 19.68
C SER A 79 4.56 -1.11 19.35
#